data_AF-A0A413PLB8-F1
#
_entry.id   AF-A0A413PLB8-F1
#
_cell.length_a   1.000
_cell.length_b   1.000
_cell.length_c   1.000
_cell.angle_alpha   90.00
_cell.angle_beta   90.00
_cell.angle_gamma   90.00
#
_symmetry.space_group_name_H-M   'P 1'
#
loop_
_entity.id
_entity.type
_entity.pdbx_description
1 polymer ?
#
loop_
_entity_poly.entity_id
_entity_poly.type
_entity_poly.pdbx_seq_one_letter_code
_entity_poly.pdbx_strand_id
1 'polypeptide(L)' 'MAGAAVLSAKAAYKSGAGLVKIITPECNRSIIQGALPEALLCTDIASAKALETELDWADAVVIGPGLSKSDNAKMLVKQY' A
#
# COMPACT_ATOMS: atom_id res chain seq x y z
N MET A 1 0.52 8.93 -4.25
CA MET A 1 -0.72 9.46 -4.88
C MET A 1 -1.86 8.47 -4.63
N ALA A 2 -3.01 8.91 -4.07
CA ALA A 2 -4.13 8.00 -3.76
C ALA A 2 -4.68 7.24 -4.98
N GLY A 3 -4.86 7.91 -6.12
CA GLY A 3 -5.47 7.30 -7.30
C GLY A 3 -4.70 6.10 -7.86
N ALA A 4 -3.36 6.16 -7.85
CA ALA A 4 -2.53 5.04 -8.30
C ALA A 4 -2.69 3.81 -7.39
N ALA A 5 -2.78 4.02 -6.07
CA ALA A 5 -3.04 2.93 -5.12
C ALA A 5 -4.42 2.31 -5.33
N VAL A 6 -5.46 3.13 -5.54
CA VAL A 6 -6.83 2.66 -5.82
C VAL A 6 -6.86 1.81 -7.10
N LEU A 7 -6.24 2.27 -8.18
CA LEU A 7 -6.21 1.53 -9.45
C LEU A 7 -5.49 0.18 -9.30
N SER A 8 -4.34 0.17 -8.62
CA SER A 8 -3.58 -1.06 -8.38
C SER A 8 -4.35 -2.05 -7.51
N ALA A 9 -4.99 -1.59 -6.42
CA ALA A 9 -5.76 -2.45 -5.54
C ALA A 9 -7.01 -3.01 -6.24
N LYS A 10 -7.71 -2.20 -7.04
CA LYS A 10 -8.82 -2.69 -7.88
C LYS A 10 -8.37 -3.75 -8.88
N ALA A 11 -7.19 -3.57 -9.49
CA ALA A 11 -6.64 -4.57 -10.39
C ALA A 11 -6.30 -5.88 -9.66
N ALA A 12 -5.73 -5.80 -8.45
CA ALA A 12 -5.44 -6.98 -7.62
C ALA A 12 -6.72 -7.75 -7.27
N TYR A 13 -7.77 -7.07 -6.81
CA TYR A 13 -9.07 -7.69 -6.56
C TYR A 13 -9.67 -8.32 -7.82
N LYS A 14 -9.66 -7.60 -8.95
CA LYS A 14 -10.14 -8.15 -10.23
C LYS A 14 -9.34 -9.35 -10.74
N SER A 15 -8.10 -9.48 -10.29
CA SER A 15 -7.23 -10.62 -10.61
C SER A 15 -7.44 -11.81 -9.67
N GLY A 16 -8.34 -11.70 -8.68
CA GLY A 16 -8.69 -12.78 -7.76
C GLY A 16 -7.97 -12.74 -6.42
N ALA A 17 -7.31 -11.63 -6.05
CA ALA A 17 -6.74 -11.49 -4.71
C ALA A 17 -7.87 -11.52 -3.66
N GLY A 18 -7.77 -12.42 -2.67
CA GLY A 18 -8.77 -12.55 -1.61
C GLY A 18 -8.75 -11.37 -0.63
N LEU A 19 -7.56 -10.94 -0.22
CA LEU A 19 -7.35 -9.78 0.65
C LEU A 19 -6.30 -8.85 0.03
N VAL A 20 -6.58 -7.55 0.08
CA VAL A 20 -5.64 -6.51 -0.35
C VAL A 20 -5.48 -5.52 0.79
N LYS A 21 -4.22 -5.26 1.18
CA LYS A 21 -3.85 -4.20 2.10
C LYS A 21 -3.07 -3.12 1.38
N ILE A 22 -3.45 -1.87 1.61
CA ILE A 22 -2.79 -0.71 1.04
C ILE A 22 -2.02 -0.01 2.15
N ILE A 23 -0.71 0.11 1.94
CA ILE A 23 0.18 0.89 2.78
C ILE A 23 0.38 2.26 2.11
N THR A 24 0.01 3.35 2.79
CA THR A 24 -0.01 4.69 2.18
C THR A 24 -0.03 5.80 3.23
N PRO A 25 0.41 7.03 2.93
CA PRO A 25 0.29 8.15 3.87
C PRO A 25 -1.16 8.42 4.30
N GLU A 26 -1.33 8.90 5.54
CA GLU A 26 -2.62 9.22 6.17
C GLU A 26 -3.52 10.11 5.31
N CYS A 27 -2.96 11.08 4.59
CA CYS A 27 -3.72 11.98 3.73
C CYS A 27 -4.50 11.28 2.60
N ASN A 28 -4.18 10.02 2.27
CA ASN A 28 -4.88 9.25 1.25
C ASN A 28 -6.05 8.42 1.82
N ARG A 29 -6.22 8.34 3.15
CA ARG A 29 -7.18 7.45 3.81
C ARG A 29 -8.60 7.60 3.30
N SER A 30 -9.18 8.80 3.41
CA SER A 30 -10.56 9.06 3.03
C SER A 30 -10.82 8.82 1.55
N ILE A 31 -9.83 9.11 0.68
CA ILE A 31 -9.93 8.88 -0.76
C ILE A 31 -9.98 7.39 -1.06
N ILE A 32 -9.08 6.61 -0.46
CA ILE A 32 -8.97 5.18 -0.71
C ILE A 32 -10.16 4.43 -0.13
N GLN A 33 -10.49 4.64 1.15
CA GLN A 33 -11.62 3.97 1.78
C GLN A 33 -12.97 4.39 1.21
N GLY A 34 -13.09 5.62 0.70
CA GLY A 34 -14.28 6.04 -0.05
C GLY A 34 -14.43 5.34 -1.40
N ALA A 35 -13.33 4.96 -2.05
CA ALA A 35 -13.33 4.32 -3.37
C ALA A 35 -13.24 2.79 -3.34
N LEU A 36 -12.77 2.22 -2.23
CA LEU A 36 -12.46 0.81 -2.03
C LEU A 36 -12.53 0.43 -0.53
N PRO A 37 -13.73 0.45 0.08
CA PRO A 37 -13.91 0.19 1.52
C PRO A 37 -13.50 -1.22 1.96
N GLU A 38 -13.45 -2.19 1.03
CA GLU A 38 -13.02 -3.57 1.27
C GLU A 38 -11.51 -3.72 1.45
N ALA A 39 -10.72 -2.72 1.03
CA ALA A 39 -9.27 -2.75 1.19
C ALA A 39 -8.88 -2.43 2.63
N LEU A 40 -8.03 -3.29 3.20
CA LEU A 40 -7.36 -2.98 4.46
C LEU A 40 -6.41 -1.80 4.22
N LEU A 41 -6.35 -0.89 5.19
CA LEU A 41 -5.52 0.31 5.07
C LEU A 41 -4.58 0.42 6.26
N CYS A 42 -3.29 0.51 5.99
CA CYS A 42 -2.28 0.87 6.97
C CYS A 42 -1.68 2.22 6.59
N THR A 43 -1.73 3.18 7.52
CA THR A 43 -1.18 4.52 7.33
C THR A 43 -0.06 4.86 8.28
N ASP A 44 0.17 4.02 9.28
CA ASP A 44 1.17 4.22 10.31
C ASP A 44 2.34 3.25 10.13
N ILE A 45 3.33 3.68 9.34
CA ILE A 45 4.61 3.00 9.24
C ILE A 45 5.68 3.91 9.84
N ALA A 46 5.79 3.82 11.15
CA ALA A 46 6.77 4.58 11.93
C ALA A 46 8.21 4.02 11.82
N SER A 47 8.39 2.78 11.34
CA SER A 47 9.70 2.14 11.25
C SER A 47 9.76 1.01 10.22
N ALA A 48 10.97 0.61 9.86
CA ALA A 48 11.23 -0.57 9.02
C ALA A 48 10.62 -1.86 9.59
N LYS A 49 10.71 -2.04 10.92
CA LYS A 49 10.17 -3.22 11.59
C LYS A 49 8.63 -3.27 11.56
N ALA A 50 7.99 -2.10 11.64
CA ALA A 50 6.54 -2.01 11.48
C ALA A 50 6.14 -2.40 10.05
N LEU A 51 6.90 -1.94 9.04
CA LEU A 51 6.69 -2.36 7.66
C LEU A 51 6.87 -3.87 7.48
N GLU A 52 7.93 -4.47 8.02
CA GLU A 52 8.16 -5.92 7.95
C GLU A 52 6.98 -6.71 8.52
N THR A 53 6.46 -6.30 9.68
CA THR A 53 5.28 -6.91 10.29
C THR A 53 4.05 -6.84 9.38
N GLU A 54 3.86 -5.69 8.71
CA GLU A 54 2.76 -5.49 7.77
C GLU A 54 2.95 -6.21 6.43
N LEU A 55 4.17 -6.68 6.11
CA LEU A 55 4.46 -7.44 4.90
C LEU A 55 4.46 -8.96 5.14
N ASP A 56 4.71 -9.42 6.37
CA ASP A 56 4.88 -10.84 6.72
C ASP A 56 3.68 -11.72 6.36
N TRP A 57 2.47 -11.16 6.40
CA TRP A 57 1.23 -11.88 6.06
C TRP A 57 0.96 -11.95 4.55
N ALA A 58 1.69 -11.20 3.72
CA ALA A 58 1.38 -11.05 2.30
C ALA A 58 2.08 -12.11 1.45
N ASP A 59 1.31 -12.90 0.69
CA ASP A 59 1.85 -13.86 -0.29
C ASP A 59 2.56 -13.18 -1.47
N ALA A 60 2.17 -11.93 -1.78
CA ALA A 60 2.73 -11.13 -2.85
C ALA A 60 2.68 -9.64 -2.49
N VAL A 61 3.72 -8.91 -2.90
CA VAL A 61 3.87 -7.48 -2.62
C VAL A 61 4.09 -6.71 -3.91
N VAL A 62 3.36 -5.58 -4.05
CA VAL A 62 3.61 -4.58 -5.10
C VAL A 62 4.04 -3.27 -4.47
N ILE A 63 5.17 -2.73 -4.93
CA ILE A 63 5.71 -1.44 -4.49
C ILE A 63 5.92 -0.53 -5.69
N GLY A 64 5.56 0.75 -5.56
CA GLY A 64 5.78 1.75 -6.61
C GLY A 64 4.57 2.58 -7.08
N PRO A 65 3.31 2.08 -7.12
CA PRO A 65 2.18 2.84 -7.65
C PRO A 65 2.01 4.22 -6.99
N GLY A 66 2.47 5.27 -7.67
CA GLY A 66 2.44 6.64 -7.15
C GLY A 66 3.32 6.89 -5.92
N LEU A 67 4.40 6.12 -5.74
CA LEU A 67 5.32 6.19 -4.58
C LEU A 67 6.26 7.41 -4.60
N SER A 68 6.39 8.09 -5.75
CA SER A 68 7.34 9.18 -6.00
C SER A 68 8.81 8.74 -6.01
N LYS A 69 9.75 9.70 -5.95
CA LYS A 69 11.21 9.48 -5.92
C LYS A 69 11.87 10.10 -4.67
N SER A 70 11.09 10.38 -3.63
CA SER A 70 11.59 10.90 -2.35
C SER A 70 12.54 9.91 -1.67
N ASP A 71 13.31 10.37 -0.69
CA ASP A 71 14.23 9.48 0.02
C ASP A 71 13.47 8.42 0.83
N ASN A 72 12.29 8.75 1.39
CA ASN A 72 11.40 7.77 2.00
C ASN A 72 10.98 6.68 1.00
N ALA A 73 10.62 7.07 -0.24
CA ALA A 73 10.30 6.11 -1.29
C ALA A 73 11.48 5.17 -1.61
N LYS A 74 12.69 5.71 -1.67
CA LYS A 74 13.91 4.91 -1.89
C LYS A 74 14.19 3.97 -0.73
N MET A 75 13.98 4.38 0.51
CA MET A 75 14.18 3.53 1.70
C MET A 75 13.24 2.33 1.68
N LEU A 76 11.97 2.54 1.30
CA LEU A 76 10.98 1.45 1.20
C LEU A 76 11.37 0.42 0.14
N VAL A 77 11.93 0.86 -0.99
CA VAL A 77 12.35 -0.05 -2.07
C VAL A 77 13.66 -0.76 -1.75
N LYS A 78 14.65 -0.07 -1.17
CA LYS A 78 15.98 -0.64 -0.89
C LYS A 78 16.02 -1.69 0.23
N GLN A 79 14.94 -1.84 0.99
CA GLN A 79 14.84 -2.87 2.02
C GLN A 79 14.56 -4.27 1.46
N TYR A 80 14.36 -4.39 0.14
CA TYR A 80 14.25 -5.62 -0.63
C TYR A 80 15.02 -5.51 -1.95
#